data_AF-A0A957W5M4-F1
#
_entry.id   AF-A0A957W5M4-F1
#
_cell.length_a   1.000
_cell.length_b   1.000
_cell.length_c   1.000
_cell.angle_alpha   90.00
_cell.angle_beta   90.00
_cell.angle_gamma   90.00
#
_symmetry.space_group_name_H-M   'P 1'
#
loop_
_entity.id
_entity.type
_entity.pdbx_description
1 polymer ?
#
loop_
_entity_poly.entity_id
_entity_poly.type
_entity_poly.pdbx_seq_one_letter_code
_entity_poly.pdbx_strand_id
1 'polypeptide(L)'
;MSSQKRDWFYCWPHWGWGMLVGVALVVLFVRSSGDILAAPNLTLIGVVELEGRSDSSSATISAGEYFLQLTPDGVFEMNLEATDAYVMLIDAPGYLSAKAEDALPDGSTIDMGRITLLGGDVTGDDFINILDLALIASLYNTDDPQADINGDQQVNLIDLVMTATNYRRRGPMVIGLDAKLRQAITDAGLTPLEPGPEPDPAKVILGQALFFDKELSGNRDVACSTCHLPLQHTSDGLSVSIGVGGLDGIGPKRRNAPDRMLHPRNSPDLFNRGRPELATMFWD
;
A
#
# COMPACT_ATOMS: atom_id res chain seq x y z
N MET A 1 58.71 -16.28 33.89
CA MET A 1 58.64 -15.62 32.56
C MET A 1 57.20 -15.16 32.39
N SER A 2 56.84 -13.98 32.92
CA SER A 2 56.75 -12.68 32.20
C SER A 2 55.77 -12.74 31.02
N SER A 3 54.76 -11.89 30.86
CA SER A 3 54.37 -10.65 31.55
C SER A 3 52.96 -10.21 31.06
N GLN A 4 52.20 -9.57 31.96
CA GLN A 4 51.33 -8.37 31.78
C GLN A 4 50.30 -8.34 30.62
N LYS A 5 48.97 -8.31 30.88
CA LYS A 5 48.11 -7.19 31.37
C LYS A 5 48.35 -5.84 30.67
N ARG A 6 47.29 -5.27 30.04
CA ARG A 6 46.55 -4.06 30.51
C ARG A 6 45.47 -3.61 29.53
N ASP A 7 44.30 -3.29 30.10
CA ASP A 7 43.24 -2.39 29.63
C ASP A 7 43.80 -1.04 29.17
N TRP A 8 43.04 -0.19 28.45
CA TRP A 8 42.84 1.25 28.75
C TRP A 8 41.84 1.89 27.76
N PHE A 9 40.79 2.47 28.36
CA PHE A 9 40.00 3.62 27.87
C PHE A 9 40.88 4.77 27.36
N TYR A 10 40.46 5.50 26.31
CA TYR A 10 40.63 6.97 26.15
C TYR A 10 39.60 7.48 25.11
N CYS A 11 38.60 8.26 25.54
CA CYS A 11 38.51 9.74 25.48
C CYS A 11 38.18 10.32 24.10
N TRP A 12 36.92 10.76 23.98
CA TRP A 12 36.46 11.80 23.06
C TRP A 12 37.08 13.17 23.41
N PRO A 13 37.35 14.03 22.42
CA PRO A 13 37.34 15.47 22.64
C PRO A 13 36.38 16.22 21.70
N HIS A 14 35.45 16.93 22.33
CA HIS A 14 35.00 18.31 22.12
C HIS A 14 34.97 18.94 20.70
N TRP A 15 33.74 19.21 20.27
CA TRP A 15 33.20 20.33 19.51
C TRP A 15 34.17 21.48 19.16
N GLY A 16 34.38 21.68 17.85
CA GLY A 16 34.86 22.92 17.26
C GLY A 16 33.92 23.33 16.12
N TRP A 17 33.27 24.49 16.24
CA TRP A 17 32.51 25.12 15.18
C TRP A 17 33.47 25.58 14.09
N GLY A 18 33.41 24.94 12.92
CA GLY A 18 34.21 25.26 11.74
C GLY A 18 33.34 25.17 10.50
N MET A 19 33.01 26.33 9.94
CA MET A 19 32.35 26.52 8.66
C MET A 19 33.22 25.86 7.57
N LEU A 20 32.78 24.73 7.01
CA LEU A 20 33.45 24.05 5.91
C LEU A 20 32.51 24.01 4.71
N VAL A 21 32.89 24.78 3.68
CA VAL A 21 32.38 24.69 2.32
C VAL A 21 32.68 23.28 1.81
N GLY A 22 31.63 22.49 1.55
CA GLY A 22 31.76 21.13 1.04
C GLY A 22 32.30 21.14 -0.39
N VAL A 23 33.59 20.87 -0.55
CA VAL A 23 34.17 20.48 -1.85
C VAL A 23 33.90 18.99 -2.01
N ALA A 24 33.01 18.62 -2.94
CA ALA A 24 32.76 17.24 -3.31
C ALA A 24 34.03 16.65 -3.96
N LEU A 25 34.62 15.65 -3.29
CA LEU A 25 35.77 14.92 -3.78
C LEU A 25 35.27 13.83 -4.75
N VAL A 26 35.43 14.06 -6.06
CA VAL A 26 35.14 13.07 -7.09
C VAL A 26 36.26 12.01 -7.07
N VAL A 27 35.95 10.81 -6.59
CA VAL A 27 36.85 9.65 -6.70
C VAL A 27 36.60 9.01 -8.07
N LEU A 28 37.48 9.31 -9.04
CA LEU A 28 37.50 8.65 -10.35
C LEU A 28 38.12 7.24 -10.21
N PHE A 29 37.30 6.20 -10.29
CA PHE A 29 37.78 4.84 -10.55
C PHE A 29 38.00 4.67 -12.05
N VAL A 30 39.26 4.48 -12.47
CA VAL A 30 39.60 4.05 -13.82
C VAL A 30 39.40 2.53 -13.91
N ARG A 31 38.36 2.09 -14.64
CA ARG A 31 38.11 0.67 -14.93
C ARG A 31 38.94 0.26 -16.15
N SER A 32 39.82 -0.74 -16.01
CA SER A 32 40.64 -1.26 -17.11
C SER A 32 39.76 -1.99 -18.14
N SER A 33 40.03 -1.74 -19.42
CA SER A 33 39.36 -2.34 -20.58
C SER A 33 39.54 -3.87 -20.63
N GLY A 34 38.52 -4.57 -20.16
CA GLY A 34 38.19 -5.96 -20.47
C GLY A 34 36.74 -6.01 -20.93
N ASP A 35 36.46 -6.77 -21.98
CA ASP A 35 35.21 -6.89 -22.74
C ASP A 35 33.94 -6.43 -21.99
N ILE A 36 33.39 -5.29 -22.42
CA ILE A 36 32.11 -4.76 -21.93
C ILE A 36 31.01 -5.58 -22.60
N LEU A 37 30.63 -6.70 -21.99
CA LEU A 37 29.25 -7.17 -22.12
C LEU A 37 28.40 -6.09 -21.45
N ALA A 38 27.64 -5.32 -22.23
CA ALA A 38 26.68 -4.37 -21.68
C ALA A 38 25.81 -5.09 -20.65
N ALA A 39 25.74 -4.58 -19.42
CA ALA A 39 24.78 -5.07 -18.45
C ALA A 39 23.40 -5.04 -19.12
N PRO A 40 22.54 -6.05 -18.92
CA PRO A 40 21.20 -6.01 -19.47
C PRO A 40 20.52 -4.69 -19.04
N ASN A 41 19.79 -4.04 -19.93
CA ASN A 41 19.08 -2.81 -19.56
C ASN A 41 17.74 -3.19 -18.92
N LEU A 42 17.42 -2.56 -17.79
CA LEU A 42 16.11 -2.57 -17.16
C LEU A 42 15.34 -1.34 -17.63
N THR A 43 14.19 -1.54 -18.29
CA THR A 43 13.30 -0.44 -18.69
C THR A 43 12.14 -0.34 -17.72
N LEU A 44 11.91 0.82 -17.11
CA LEU A 44 10.73 1.09 -16.29
C LEU A 44 9.78 1.98 -17.06
N ILE A 45 8.51 1.58 -17.13
CA ILE A 45 7.46 2.38 -17.76
C ILE A 45 6.31 2.58 -16.78
N GLY A 46 5.57 3.67 -16.96
CA GLY A 46 4.37 3.92 -16.19
C GLY A 46 3.80 5.32 -16.42
N VAL A 47 2.82 5.67 -15.61
CA VAL A 47 2.24 7.02 -15.56
C VAL A 47 2.13 7.48 -14.12
N VAL A 48 2.58 8.70 -13.83
CA VAL A 48 2.42 9.37 -12.55
C VAL A 48 1.34 10.43 -12.69
N GLU A 49 0.36 10.40 -11.80
CA GLU A 49 -0.71 11.38 -11.71
C GLU A 49 -0.63 12.07 -10.34
N LEU A 50 -0.88 13.37 -10.33
CA LEU A 50 -1.00 14.15 -9.12
C LEU A 50 -2.49 14.28 -8.79
N GLU A 51 -2.90 13.83 -7.60
CA GLU A 51 -4.30 13.98 -7.19
C GLU A 51 -4.74 15.45 -7.28
N GLY A 52 -5.90 15.67 -7.92
CA GLY A 52 -6.45 17.01 -8.12
C GLY A 52 -5.82 17.82 -9.25
N ARG A 53 -4.81 17.30 -9.95
CA ARG A 53 -4.13 17.97 -11.06
C ARG A 53 -4.19 17.17 -12.36
N SER A 54 -4.23 17.87 -13.48
CA SER A 54 -4.08 17.29 -14.82
C SER A 54 -2.66 17.40 -15.37
N ASP A 55 -1.79 18.12 -14.67
CA ASP A 55 -0.40 18.36 -15.06
C ASP A 55 0.52 17.71 -14.01
N SER A 56 1.29 16.70 -14.44
CA SER A 56 2.25 15.99 -13.59
C SER A 56 3.67 16.58 -13.65
N SER A 57 3.89 17.71 -14.32
CA SER A 57 5.24 18.21 -14.58
C SER A 57 6.00 18.65 -13.34
N SER A 58 5.34 18.83 -12.19
CA SER A 58 6.02 19.11 -10.92
C SER A 58 6.57 17.87 -10.23
N ALA A 59 6.21 16.67 -10.71
CA ALA A 59 6.72 15.42 -10.18
C ALA A 59 8.07 15.04 -10.81
N THR A 60 8.89 14.37 -10.00
CA THR A 60 10.22 13.88 -10.36
C THR A 60 10.33 12.41 -10.01
N ILE A 61 11.15 11.70 -10.76
CA ILE A 61 11.52 10.30 -10.49
C ILE A 61 13.03 10.24 -10.32
N SER A 62 13.49 9.56 -9.27
CA SER A 62 14.90 9.28 -9.04
C SER A 62 15.13 7.79 -8.75
N ALA A 63 16.23 7.25 -9.26
CA ALA A 63 16.65 5.87 -9.00
C ALA A 63 18.18 5.81 -9.07
N GLY A 64 18.87 5.75 -7.91
CA GLY A 64 20.33 5.84 -7.89
C GLY A 64 20.83 7.18 -8.44
N GLU A 65 21.65 7.15 -9.49
CA GLU A 65 22.14 8.37 -10.20
C GLU A 65 21.18 8.88 -11.28
N TYR A 66 20.14 8.12 -11.61
CA TYR A 66 19.17 8.48 -12.64
C TYR A 66 18.12 9.43 -12.07
N PHE A 67 17.81 10.47 -12.84
CA PHE A 67 16.82 11.48 -12.51
C PHE A 67 15.97 11.82 -13.74
N LEU A 68 14.67 11.95 -13.55
CA LEU A 68 13.72 12.31 -14.60
C LEU A 68 12.70 13.33 -14.07
N GLN A 69 12.59 14.48 -14.74
CA GLN A 69 11.47 15.40 -14.58
C GLN A 69 10.34 14.94 -15.50
N LEU A 70 9.11 14.88 -14.99
CA LEU A 70 7.98 14.45 -15.81
C LEU A 70 7.47 15.55 -16.75
N THR A 71 6.89 15.11 -17.86
CA THR A 71 6.05 15.92 -18.73
C THR A 71 4.63 16.03 -18.16
N PRO A 72 3.79 16.98 -18.65
CA PRO A 72 2.44 17.17 -18.12
C PRO A 72 1.53 15.95 -18.14
N ASP A 73 1.72 15.04 -19.10
CA ASP A 73 0.98 13.78 -19.20
C ASP A 73 1.42 12.73 -18.18
N GLY A 74 2.52 12.96 -17.45
CA GLY A 74 3.03 12.10 -16.40
C GLY A 74 3.58 10.75 -16.87
N VAL A 75 3.62 10.51 -18.18
CA VAL A 75 4.12 9.27 -18.76
C VAL A 75 5.64 9.25 -18.65
N PHE A 76 6.21 8.11 -18.26
CA PHE A 76 7.65 7.96 -18.17
C PHE A 76 8.14 6.64 -18.77
N GLU A 77 9.36 6.70 -19.27
CA GLU A 77 10.20 5.56 -19.62
C GLU A 77 11.61 5.84 -19.08
N MET A 78 12.12 4.98 -18.21
CA MET A 78 13.47 5.08 -17.65
C MET A 78 14.28 3.83 -17.98
N ASN A 79 15.44 4.04 -18.59
CA ASN A 79 16.38 2.98 -18.91
C ASN A 79 17.50 2.99 -17.86
N LEU A 80 17.56 1.93 -17.06
CA LEU A 80 18.53 1.71 -16.00
C LEU A 80 19.49 0.59 -16.39
N GLU A 81 20.75 0.66 -15.96
CA GLU A 81 21.66 -0.49 -16.04
C GLU A 81 21.16 -1.59 -15.09
N ALA A 82 21.05 -2.85 -15.50
CA ALA A 82 20.69 -3.91 -14.54
C ALA A 82 21.81 -4.08 -13.51
N THR A 83 21.53 -3.63 -12.30
CA THR A 83 22.37 -3.78 -11.11
C THR A 83 21.53 -4.36 -9.99
N ASP A 84 22.17 -4.89 -8.95
CA ASP A 84 21.50 -5.73 -7.96
C ASP A 84 20.42 -5.01 -7.12
N ALA A 85 20.28 -3.67 -7.19
CA ALA A 85 19.15 -2.95 -6.58
C ALA A 85 19.04 -1.47 -6.97
N TYR A 86 17.83 -1.03 -7.35
CA TYR A 86 17.43 0.39 -7.33
C TYR A 86 16.34 0.63 -6.30
N VAL A 87 16.49 1.72 -5.54
CA VAL A 87 15.36 2.35 -4.84
C VAL A 87 14.87 3.48 -5.73
N MET A 88 13.69 3.29 -6.32
CA MET A 88 13.00 4.33 -7.07
C MET A 88 12.19 5.18 -6.10
N LEU A 89 12.35 6.51 -6.17
CA LEU A 89 11.55 7.50 -5.46
C LEU A 89 10.84 8.40 -6.46
N ILE A 90 9.57 8.67 -6.22
CA ILE A 90 8.76 9.61 -6.97
C ILE A 90 8.33 10.69 -5.98
N ASP A 91 8.61 11.95 -6.31
CA ASP A 91 8.40 13.08 -5.41
C ASP A 91 7.79 14.27 -6.15
N ALA A 92 6.94 15.03 -5.45
CA ALA A 92 6.32 16.25 -5.97
C ALA A 92 5.97 17.20 -4.81
N PRO A 93 6.23 18.51 -4.93
CA PRO A 93 5.89 19.48 -3.88
C PRO A 93 4.40 19.46 -3.51
N GLY A 94 4.09 19.36 -2.21
CA GLY A 94 2.71 19.33 -1.71
C GLY A 94 2.06 17.94 -1.73
N TYR A 95 2.78 16.89 -2.15
CA TYR A 95 2.27 15.54 -2.26
C TYR A 95 3.11 14.57 -1.42
N LEU A 96 2.47 13.49 -0.94
CA LEU A 96 3.21 12.37 -0.36
C LEU A 96 4.08 11.71 -1.42
N SER A 97 5.35 11.51 -1.10
CA SER A 97 6.27 10.81 -1.97
C SER A 97 5.85 9.34 -2.13
N ALA A 98 6.38 8.66 -3.16
CA ALA A 98 6.20 7.24 -3.39
C ALA A 98 7.54 6.54 -3.61
N LYS A 99 7.63 5.26 -3.24
CA LYS A 99 8.83 4.43 -3.41
C LYS A 99 8.52 3.02 -3.89
N ALA A 100 9.40 2.44 -4.71
CA ALA A 100 9.34 1.01 -4.98
C ALA A 100 9.75 0.20 -3.73
N GLU A 101 8.99 -0.86 -3.40
CA GLU A 101 9.14 -1.61 -2.14
C GLU A 101 10.42 -2.45 -2.04
N ASP A 102 10.94 -2.92 -3.18
CA ASP A 102 12.17 -3.73 -3.25
C ASP A 102 13.03 -3.26 -4.43
N ALA A 103 14.28 -3.74 -4.45
CA ALA A 103 15.09 -3.79 -5.65
C ALA A 103 14.24 -4.28 -6.83
N LEU A 104 14.17 -3.45 -7.87
CA LEU A 104 13.44 -3.80 -9.07
C LEU A 104 14.05 -5.08 -9.66
N PRO A 105 13.25 -6.12 -9.94
CA PRO A 105 13.77 -7.40 -10.40
C PRO A 105 14.47 -7.31 -11.76
N ASP A 106 15.37 -8.26 -12.02
CA ASP A 106 15.98 -8.43 -13.34
C ASP A 106 14.92 -8.71 -14.40
N GLY A 107 14.90 -7.89 -15.45
CA GLY A 107 13.94 -8.00 -16.54
C GLY A 107 14.17 -6.87 -17.54
N SER A 108 13.76 -7.07 -18.80
CA SER A 108 13.97 -6.04 -19.82
C SER A 108 13.03 -4.85 -19.66
N THR A 109 11.79 -5.09 -19.17
CA THR A 109 10.77 -4.04 -19.03
C THR A 109 9.83 -4.35 -17.85
N ILE A 110 9.67 -3.40 -16.92
CA ILE A 110 8.70 -3.45 -15.82
C ILE A 110 7.68 -2.34 -16.03
N ASP A 111 6.40 -2.73 -16.14
CA ASP A 111 5.27 -1.80 -16.13
C ASP A 111 4.83 -1.52 -14.69
N MET A 112 5.13 -0.30 -14.23
CA MET A 112 4.78 0.21 -12.91
C MET A 112 3.29 0.60 -12.81
N GLY A 113 2.59 0.63 -13.93
CA GLY A 113 1.19 1.02 -14.04
C GLY A 113 0.97 2.51 -13.74
N ARG A 114 -0.24 2.81 -13.26
CA ARG A 114 -0.63 4.14 -12.81
C ARG A 114 -0.27 4.34 -11.35
N ILE A 115 0.44 5.42 -11.06
CA ILE A 115 0.86 5.83 -9.72
C ILE A 115 0.23 7.18 -9.44
N THR A 116 -0.62 7.26 -8.43
CA THR A 116 -1.22 8.53 -8.01
C THR A 116 -0.53 9.02 -6.73
N LEU A 117 0.10 10.20 -6.77
CA LEU A 117 0.58 10.86 -5.56
C LEU A 117 -0.58 11.57 -4.86
N LEU A 118 -0.69 11.37 -3.55
CA LEU A 118 -1.77 11.95 -2.74
C LEU A 118 -1.39 13.35 -2.28
N GLY A 119 -2.27 14.33 -2.54
CA GLY A 119 -2.02 15.72 -2.21
C GLY A 119 -2.26 16.02 -0.73
N GLY A 120 -1.51 16.98 -0.20
CA GLY A 120 -1.72 17.54 1.14
C GLY A 120 -0.51 17.52 2.07
N ASP A 121 0.68 17.10 1.63
CA ASP A 121 1.92 17.21 2.41
C ASP A 121 2.67 18.50 2.04
N VAL A 122 2.14 19.62 2.51
CA VAL A 122 2.69 20.95 2.20
C VAL A 122 3.90 21.31 3.05
N THR A 123 4.11 20.56 4.14
CA THR A 123 5.29 20.71 5.00
C THR A 123 6.47 19.87 4.52
N GLY A 124 6.24 18.86 3.67
CA GLY A 124 7.26 18.02 3.05
C GLY A 124 7.88 17.03 4.04
N ASP A 125 7.12 16.57 5.03
CA ASP A 125 7.57 15.64 6.07
C ASP A 125 7.10 14.19 5.84
N ASP A 126 6.53 13.90 4.67
CA ASP A 126 5.90 12.63 4.28
C ASP A 126 4.75 12.23 5.23
N PHE A 127 4.11 13.18 5.92
CA PHE A 127 3.03 12.88 6.83
C PHE A 127 1.93 13.95 6.85
N ILE A 128 0.85 13.69 6.11
CA ILE A 128 -0.31 14.59 6.09
C ILE A 128 -0.98 14.63 7.46
N ASN A 129 -0.86 15.76 8.14
CA ASN A 129 -1.34 15.96 9.49
C ASN A 129 -1.89 17.39 9.71
N ILE A 130 -2.05 17.76 10.97
CA ILE A 130 -2.67 19.05 11.33
C ILE A 130 -1.79 20.24 10.93
N LEU A 131 -0.47 20.05 10.84
CA LEU A 131 0.46 21.10 10.45
C LEU A 131 0.27 21.48 8.99
N ASP A 132 0.00 20.51 8.10
CA ASP A 132 -0.31 20.77 6.70
C ASP A 132 -1.61 21.56 6.55
N LEU A 133 -2.67 21.08 7.21
CA LEU A 133 -3.96 21.77 7.22
C LEU A 133 -3.84 23.18 7.81
N ALA A 134 -3.05 23.38 8.86
CA ALA A 134 -2.82 24.68 9.46
C ALA A 134 -2.04 25.61 8.53
N LEU A 135 -1.06 25.08 7.79
CA LEU A 135 -0.30 25.85 6.82
C LEU A 135 -1.19 26.32 5.67
N ILE A 136 -1.97 25.42 5.06
CA ILE A 136 -2.94 25.77 4.01
C ILE A 136 -3.95 26.79 4.52
N ALA A 137 -4.51 26.58 5.71
CA ALA A 137 -5.47 27.51 6.32
C ALA A 137 -4.85 28.89 6.60
N SER A 138 -3.57 28.96 6.92
CA SER A 138 -2.86 30.23 7.15
C SER A 138 -2.65 31.05 5.86
N LEU A 139 -2.69 30.37 4.71
CA LEU A 139 -2.51 30.93 3.38
C LEU A 139 -3.84 31.05 2.61
N TYR A 140 -4.98 30.91 3.30
CA TYR A 140 -6.31 30.96 2.68
C TYR A 140 -6.57 32.30 1.96
N ASN A 141 -7.19 32.25 0.78
CA ASN A 141 -7.39 33.38 -0.16
C ASN A 141 -6.10 34.01 -0.71
N THR A 142 -5.02 33.22 -0.82
CA THR A 142 -3.81 33.62 -1.54
C THR A 142 -3.65 32.81 -2.82
N ASP A 143 -2.60 33.09 -3.59
CA ASP A 143 -2.13 32.34 -4.75
C ASP A 143 -0.80 31.61 -4.46
N ASP A 144 -0.50 31.35 -3.17
CA ASP A 144 0.75 30.73 -2.78
C ASP A 144 0.83 29.28 -3.32
N PRO A 145 1.81 28.97 -4.19
CA PRO A 145 1.90 27.66 -4.84
C PRO A 145 2.23 26.53 -3.87
N GLN A 146 2.70 26.82 -2.65
CA GLN A 146 2.93 25.80 -1.63
C GLN A 146 1.62 25.25 -1.06
N ALA A 147 0.56 26.06 -1.00
CA ALA A 147 -0.73 25.68 -0.44
C ALA A 147 -1.84 25.48 -1.50
N ASP A 148 -1.58 25.83 -2.75
CA ASP A 148 -2.43 25.55 -3.92
C ASP A 148 -2.16 24.14 -4.44
N ILE A 149 -2.80 23.15 -3.84
CA ILE A 149 -2.54 21.73 -4.11
C ILE A 149 -3.18 21.31 -5.42
N ASN A 150 -4.39 21.77 -5.71
CA ASN A 150 -5.06 21.42 -6.97
C ASN A 150 -4.52 22.23 -8.18
N GLY A 151 -3.67 23.23 -7.95
CA GLY A 151 -3.01 24.01 -9.00
C GLY A 151 -3.93 24.99 -9.72
N ASP A 152 -5.03 25.42 -9.08
CA ASP A 152 -6.01 26.34 -9.66
C ASP A 152 -5.71 27.82 -9.41
N GLN A 153 -4.51 28.12 -8.86
CA GLN A 153 -3.99 29.44 -8.49
C GLN A 153 -4.75 30.10 -7.34
N GLN A 154 -5.54 29.36 -6.58
CA GLN A 154 -6.28 29.89 -5.44
C GLN A 154 -6.23 28.93 -4.25
N VAL A 155 -5.55 29.33 -3.19
CA VAL A 155 -5.59 28.60 -1.91
C VAL A 155 -6.95 28.78 -1.26
N ASN A 156 -7.78 27.74 -1.27
CA ASN A 156 -9.17 27.82 -0.83
C ASN A 156 -9.65 26.53 -0.11
N LEU A 157 -10.97 26.39 0.02
CA LEU A 157 -11.57 25.25 0.70
C LEU A 157 -11.27 23.91 -0.01
N ILE A 158 -11.07 23.93 -1.32
CA ILE A 158 -10.76 22.73 -2.10
C ILE A 158 -9.44 22.13 -1.66
N ASP A 159 -8.39 22.94 -1.47
CA ASP A 159 -7.07 22.48 -0.98
C ASP A 159 -7.16 21.85 0.42
N LEU A 160 -7.94 22.50 1.31
CA LEU A 160 -8.21 21.99 2.65
C LEU A 160 -8.96 20.66 2.60
N VAL A 161 -9.99 20.53 1.77
CA VAL A 161 -10.79 19.30 1.65
C VAL A 161 -9.95 18.17 1.06
N MET A 162 -9.13 18.46 0.05
CA MET A 162 -8.25 17.47 -0.56
C MET A 162 -7.22 16.96 0.46
N THR A 163 -6.58 17.87 1.18
CA THR A 163 -5.64 17.54 2.26
C THR A 163 -6.32 16.76 3.39
N ALA A 164 -7.53 17.16 3.81
CA ALA A 164 -8.28 16.48 4.85
C ALA A 164 -8.74 15.07 4.45
N THR A 165 -9.00 14.84 3.16
CA THR A 165 -9.34 13.51 2.62
C THR A 165 -8.17 12.53 2.81
N ASN A 166 -6.94 13.04 2.75
CA ASN A 166 -5.71 12.27 2.95
C ASN A 166 -5.14 12.37 4.38
N TYR A 167 -5.92 12.87 5.34
CA TYR A 167 -5.43 13.06 6.70
C TYR A 167 -4.89 11.76 7.33
N ARG A 168 -3.71 11.84 7.97
CA ARG A 168 -2.93 10.74 8.55
C ARG A 168 -2.33 9.74 7.57
N ARG A 169 -2.38 10.00 6.25
CA ARG A 169 -1.60 9.24 5.27
C ARG A 169 -0.11 9.55 5.42
N ARG A 170 0.73 8.59 5.04
CA ARG A 170 2.19 8.65 5.17
C ARG A 170 2.88 8.23 3.89
N GLY A 171 3.94 8.95 3.57
CA GLY A 171 4.92 8.61 2.57
C GLY A 171 6.18 7.96 3.19
N PRO A 172 7.09 7.49 2.34
CA PRO A 172 6.86 7.26 0.93
C PRO A 172 5.86 6.12 0.74
N MET A 173 4.83 6.36 -0.07
CA MET A 173 3.82 5.36 -0.42
C MET A 173 4.47 4.25 -1.22
N VAL A 174 4.19 3.01 -0.83
CA VAL A 174 4.75 1.86 -1.53
C VAL A 174 4.07 1.69 -2.89
N ILE A 175 4.87 1.66 -3.95
CA ILE A 175 4.45 1.40 -5.34
C ILE A 175 5.10 0.13 -5.88
N GLY A 176 4.51 -0.43 -6.93
CA GLY A 176 5.01 -1.63 -7.60
C GLY A 176 4.58 -2.97 -6.98
N LEU A 177 3.85 -2.97 -5.85
CA LEU A 177 3.25 -4.21 -5.31
C LEU A 177 2.29 -4.83 -6.32
N ASP A 178 1.45 -4.01 -6.96
CA ASP A 178 0.56 -4.46 -8.03
C ASP A 178 1.30 -5.00 -9.24
N ALA A 179 2.43 -4.38 -9.62
CA ALA A 179 3.27 -4.87 -10.71
C ALA A 179 3.88 -6.24 -10.37
N LYS A 180 4.43 -6.40 -9.15
CA LYS A 180 4.92 -7.68 -8.63
C LYS A 180 3.81 -8.73 -8.57
N LEU A 181 2.61 -8.34 -8.13
CA LEU A 181 1.45 -9.22 -8.09
C LEU A 181 1.05 -9.67 -9.50
N ARG A 182 1.01 -8.77 -10.49
CA ARG A 182 0.74 -9.12 -11.90
C ARG A 182 1.80 -10.05 -12.47
N GLN A 183 3.07 -9.81 -12.16
CA GLN A 183 4.15 -10.70 -12.57
C GLN A 183 3.99 -12.08 -11.94
N ALA A 184 3.76 -12.15 -10.62
CA ALA A 184 3.53 -13.40 -9.91
C ALA A 184 2.29 -14.16 -10.44
N ILE A 185 1.21 -13.45 -10.77
CA ILE A 185 0.02 -14.01 -11.44
C ILE A 185 0.40 -14.62 -12.79
N THR A 186 1.20 -13.91 -13.59
CA THR A 186 1.65 -14.36 -14.92
C THR A 186 2.56 -15.57 -14.82
N ASP A 187 3.58 -15.52 -13.96
CA ASP A 187 4.57 -16.59 -13.76
C ASP A 187 3.91 -17.88 -13.25
N ALA A 188 2.94 -17.74 -12.34
CA ALA A 188 2.16 -18.86 -11.84
C ALA A 188 1.05 -19.31 -12.81
N GLY A 189 0.86 -18.63 -13.95
CA GLY A 189 -0.19 -18.92 -14.91
C GLY A 189 -1.60 -18.81 -14.31
N LEU A 190 -1.80 -17.95 -13.31
CA LEU A 190 -3.07 -17.78 -12.63
C LEU A 190 -4.05 -17.06 -13.56
N THR A 191 -5.15 -17.74 -13.88
CA THR A 191 -6.26 -17.14 -14.62
C THR A 191 -7.40 -16.79 -13.65
N PRO A 192 -8.24 -15.79 -13.99
CA PRO A 192 -9.47 -15.57 -13.28
C PRO A 192 -10.30 -16.86 -13.20
N LEU A 193 -10.98 -17.03 -12.07
CA LEU A 193 -11.92 -18.13 -11.90
C LEU A 193 -13.12 -17.93 -12.82
N GLU A 194 -13.34 -18.85 -13.78
CA GLU A 194 -14.46 -18.82 -14.73
C GLU A 194 -15.79 -18.65 -13.99
N PRO A 195 -16.67 -17.70 -14.33
CA PRO A 195 -17.94 -17.52 -13.63
C PRO A 195 -18.69 -18.84 -13.46
N GLY A 196 -19.28 -19.05 -12.27
CA GLY A 196 -20.13 -20.21 -12.02
C GLY A 196 -21.38 -20.18 -12.93
N PRO A 197 -22.08 -21.31 -13.09
CA PRO A 197 -23.34 -21.33 -13.81
C PRO A 197 -24.35 -20.37 -13.18
N GLU A 198 -25.11 -19.66 -14.00
CA GLU A 198 -26.16 -18.75 -13.54
C GLU A 198 -27.16 -19.53 -12.66
N PRO A 199 -27.42 -19.10 -11.43
CA PRO A 199 -28.28 -19.84 -10.52
C PRO A 199 -29.75 -19.70 -10.94
N ASP A 200 -30.53 -20.77 -10.73
CA ASP A 200 -31.98 -20.75 -10.90
C ASP A 200 -32.61 -19.70 -9.96
N PRO A 201 -33.34 -18.68 -10.46
CA PRO A 201 -33.93 -17.63 -9.63
C PRO A 201 -34.82 -18.17 -8.51
N ALA A 202 -35.55 -19.26 -8.75
CA ALA A 202 -36.42 -19.87 -7.73
C ALA A 202 -35.59 -20.46 -6.58
N LYS A 203 -34.43 -21.06 -6.89
CA LYS A 203 -33.50 -21.58 -5.88
C LYS A 203 -32.79 -20.46 -5.12
N VAL A 204 -32.49 -19.34 -5.77
CA VAL A 204 -31.92 -18.17 -5.10
C VAL A 204 -32.91 -17.64 -4.05
N ILE A 205 -34.19 -17.48 -4.42
CA ILE A 205 -35.23 -17.00 -3.50
C ILE A 205 -35.39 -17.96 -2.31
N LEU A 206 -35.46 -19.26 -2.57
CA LEU A 206 -35.54 -20.27 -1.51
C LEU A 206 -34.31 -20.24 -0.61
N GLY A 207 -33.11 -20.20 -1.20
CA GLY A 207 -31.84 -20.16 -0.46
C GLY A 207 -31.75 -18.92 0.42
N GLN A 208 -32.18 -17.76 -0.07
CA GLN A 208 -32.26 -16.53 0.72
C GLN A 208 -33.18 -16.72 1.92
N ALA A 209 -34.39 -17.25 1.73
CA ALA A 209 -35.32 -17.48 2.84
C ALA A 209 -34.68 -18.37 3.92
N LEU A 210 -34.08 -19.49 3.52
CA LEU A 210 -33.43 -20.43 4.44
C LEU A 210 -32.21 -19.83 5.14
N PHE A 211 -31.43 -19.00 4.47
CA PHE A 211 -30.21 -18.39 5.02
C PHE A 211 -30.49 -17.45 6.21
N PHE A 212 -31.66 -16.84 6.23
CA PHE A 212 -32.13 -15.96 7.31
C PHE A 212 -33.07 -16.65 8.29
N ASP A 213 -33.43 -17.92 8.07
CA ASP A 213 -34.35 -18.64 8.92
C ASP A 213 -33.63 -19.29 10.11
N LYS A 214 -34.15 -19.06 11.31
CA LYS A 214 -33.63 -19.66 12.54
C LYS A 214 -34.21 -21.04 12.81
N GLU A 215 -35.33 -21.40 12.18
CA GLU A 215 -35.99 -22.69 12.38
C GLU A 215 -35.10 -23.87 11.99
N LEU A 216 -34.09 -23.63 11.15
CA LEU A 216 -33.06 -24.62 10.79
C LEU A 216 -32.05 -24.88 11.92
N SER A 217 -31.96 -24.00 12.93
CA SER A 217 -31.15 -24.24 14.13
C SER A 217 -31.95 -25.07 15.14
N GLY A 218 -31.32 -26.08 15.73
CA GLY A 218 -31.98 -26.99 16.69
C GLY A 218 -32.61 -26.27 17.89
N ASN A 219 -32.01 -25.17 18.35
CA ASN A 219 -32.53 -24.32 19.43
C ASN A 219 -33.15 -23.00 18.94
N ARG A 220 -33.28 -22.83 17.61
CA ARG A 220 -33.99 -21.73 16.94
C ARG A 220 -33.53 -20.31 17.29
N ASP A 221 -32.28 -20.14 17.69
CA ASP A 221 -31.75 -18.84 18.11
C ASP A 221 -30.78 -18.19 17.09
N VAL A 222 -30.27 -18.97 16.14
CA VAL A 222 -29.35 -18.52 15.07
C VAL A 222 -29.80 -19.01 13.70
N ALA A 223 -29.40 -18.26 12.68
CA ALA A 223 -29.51 -18.60 11.26
C ALA A 223 -28.11 -18.56 10.62
N CYS A 224 -27.96 -19.00 9.37
CA CYS A 224 -26.68 -18.89 8.64
C CYS A 224 -26.16 -17.44 8.63
N SER A 225 -27.06 -16.48 8.38
CA SER A 225 -26.81 -15.04 8.43
C SER A 225 -26.32 -14.50 9.78
N THR A 226 -26.42 -15.27 10.86
CA THR A 226 -25.92 -14.86 12.18
C THR A 226 -24.39 -14.90 12.25
N CYS A 227 -23.77 -15.84 11.52
CA CYS A 227 -22.33 -16.06 11.49
C CYS A 227 -21.70 -15.79 10.12
N HIS A 228 -22.48 -15.67 9.05
CA HIS A 228 -21.97 -15.37 7.70
C HIS A 228 -22.36 -13.95 7.27
N LEU A 229 -21.66 -12.95 7.80
CA LEU A 229 -22.02 -11.54 7.66
C LEU A 229 -21.34 -10.92 6.43
N PRO A 230 -22.09 -10.25 5.52
CA PRO A 230 -21.49 -9.60 4.35
C PRO A 230 -20.38 -8.59 4.70
N LEU A 231 -20.57 -7.82 5.78
CA LEU A 231 -19.60 -6.83 6.25
C LEU A 231 -18.38 -7.43 6.95
N GLN A 232 -18.37 -8.74 7.19
CA GLN A 232 -17.24 -9.46 7.80
C GLN A 232 -16.75 -10.56 6.85
N HIS A 233 -16.72 -10.26 5.55
CA HIS A 233 -16.25 -11.18 4.51
C HIS A 233 -16.97 -12.52 4.54
N THR A 234 -18.28 -12.51 4.76
CA THR A 234 -19.15 -13.69 4.89
C THR A 234 -18.78 -14.63 6.04
N SER A 235 -18.04 -14.13 7.02
CA SER A 235 -17.73 -14.77 8.31
C SER A 235 -18.33 -13.94 9.47
N ASP A 236 -17.97 -14.26 10.72
CA ASP A 236 -18.40 -13.52 11.91
C ASP A 236 -17.30 -12.58 12.45
N GLY A 237 -16.11 -12.59 11.87
CA GLY A 237 -15.00 -11.73 12.29
C GLY A 237 -14.48 -12.04 13.70
N LEU A 238 -14.77 -13.22 14.23
CA LEU A 238 -14.27 -13.70 15.51
C LEU A 238 -13.16 -14.74 15.29
N SER A 239 -12.17 -14.77 16.19
CA SER A 239 -11.14 -15.83 16.15
C SER A 239 -11.72 -17.22 16.44
N VAL A 240 -12.79 -17.28 17.24
CA VAL A 240 -13.55 -18.49 17.55
C VAL A 240 -15.03 -18.12 17.54
N SER A 241 -15.84 -18.83 16.77
CA SER A 241 -17.26 -18.53 16.67
C SER A 241 -18.00 -18.89 17.95
N ILE A 242 -18.96 -18.05 18.33
CA ILE A 242 -19.83 -18.30 19.48
C ILE A 242 -20.87 -19.38 19.14
N GLY A 243 -21.27 -19.45 17.87
CA GLY A 243 -22.30 -20.37 17.39
C GLY A 243 -23.68 -20.05 17.96
N VAL A 244 -24.41 -21.10 18.36
CA VAL A 244 -25.72 -20.98 18.99
C VAL A 244 -25.62 -20.32 20.38
N GLY A 245 -26.72 -19.85 20.97
CA GLY A 245 -26.87 -19.28 22.32
C GLY A 245 -25.86 -18.22 22.74
N GLY A 246 -25.51 -17.32 21.81
CA GLY A 246 -24.97 -16.01 22.14
C GLY A 246 -26.05 -15.11 22.75
N LEU A 247 -25.65 -14.12 23.54
CA LEU A 247 -26.58 -13.27 24.28
C LEU A 247 -27.24 -12.22 23.36
N ASP A 248 -26.42 -11.43 22.68
CA ASP A 248 -26.82 -10.32 21.84
C ASP A 248 -25.69 -9.95 20.86
N GLY A 249 -26.01 -9.09 19.90
CA GLY A 249 -25.07 -8.59 18.90
C GLY A 249 -24.79 -9.57 17.75
N ILE A 250 -23.99 -9.08 16.81
CA ILE A 250 -23.52 -9.80 15.62
C ILE A 250 -22.02 -9.55 15.43
N GLY A 251 -21.35 -10.51 14.80
CA GLY A 251 -19.93 -10.46 14.50
C GLY A 251 -19.05 -10.14 15.71
N PRO A 252 -18.10 -9.19 15.63
CA PRO A 252 -17.23 -8.81 16.75
C PRO A 252 -17.96 -8.29 17.99
N LYS A 253 -19.21 -7.86 17.86
CA LYS A 253 -20.03 -7.37 19.00
C LYS A 253 -20.85 -8.49 19.65
N ARG A 254 -20.84 -9.70 19.09
CA ARG A 254 -21.60 -10.82 19.61
C ARG A 254 -20.99 -11.30 20.92
N ARG A 255 -21.81 -11.46 21.97
CA ARG A 255 -21.32 -11.88 23.30
C ARG A 255 -21.64 -13.33 23.60
N ASN A 256 -20.64 -14.05 24.11
CA ASN A 256 -20.81 -15.41 24.61
C ASN A 256 -21.48 -15.38 26.00
N ALA A 257 -22.28 -16.39 26.31
CA ALA A 257 -22.79 -16.55 27.67
C ALA A 257 -21.65 -17.01 28.62
N PRO A 258 -21.60 -16.51 29.88
CA PRO A 258 -20.48 -16.75 30.80
C PRO A 258 -20.14 -18.22 31.03
N ASP A 259 -21.14 -19.09 31.05
CA ASP A 259 -20.99 -20.52 31.37
C ASP A 259 -20.97 -21.41 30.11
N ARG A 260 -20.80 -20.80 28.93
CA ARG A 260 -20.87 -21.52 27.65
C ARG A 260 -19.48 -21.75 27.08
N MET A 261 -19.17 -23.02 26.82
CA MET A 261 -18.00 -23.40 26.06
C MET A 261 -18.07 -22.83 24.63
N LEU A 262 -17.02 -22.12 24.23
CA LEU A 262 -16.84 -21.71 22.84
C LEU A 262 -16.71 -22.97 21.99
N HIS A 263 -17.44 -23.01 20.87
CA HIS A 263 -17.27 -24.09 19.92
C HIS A 263 -15.96 -23.83 19.17
N PRO A 264 -14.98 -24.75 19.14
CA PRO A 264 -13.67 -24.51 18.55
C PRO A 264 -13.69 -24.51 17.01
N ARG A 265 -14.82 -24.13 16.41
CA ARG A 265 -15.00 -23.99 14.97
C ARG A 265 -15.16 -22.51 14.64
N ASN A 266 -14.50 -22.06 13.59
CA ASN A 266 -14.77 -20.73 13.04
C ASN A 266 -15.96 -20.82 12.05
N SER A 267 -16.48 -19.66 11.68
CA SER A 267 -17.38 -19.49 10.54
C SER A 267 -16.52 -19.32 9.29
N PRO A 268 -16.44 -20.31 8.38
CA PRO A 268 -15.68 -20.12 7.15
C PRO A 268 -16.34 -19.06 6.27
N ASP A 269 -15.55 -18.44 5.40
CA ASP A 269 -16.09 -17.58 4.35
C ASP A 269 -16.87 -18.42 3.31
N LEU A 270 -17.86 -17.79 2.69
CA LEU A 270 -18.71 -18.38 1.66
C LEU A 270 -18.22 -18.07 0.23
N PHE A 271 -17.05 -17.44 0.06
CA PHE A 271 -16.57 -17.10 -1.27
C PHE A 271 -16.19 -18.36 -2.05
N ASN A 272 -16.68 -18.43 -3.28
CA ASN A 272 -16.42 -19.54 -4.22
C ASN A 272 -16.78 -20.95 -3.71
N ARG A 273 -17.48 -21.11 -2.58
CA ARG A 273 -17.80 -22.42 -1.96
C ARG A 273 -18.76 -23.30 -2.77
N GLY A 274 -19.45 -22.74 -3.77
CA GLY A 274 -20.34 -23.49 -4.66
C GLY A 274 -19.65 -24.23 -5.83
N ARG A 275 -18.32 -24.21 -5.85
CA ARG A 275 -17.50 -24.81 -6.92
C ARG A 275 -17.47 -26.34 -6.85
N PRO A 276 -17.57 -27.05 -7.98
CA PRO A 276 -17.43 -28.52 -8.02
C PRO A 276 -16.09 -29.01 -7.45
N GLU A 277 -15.03 -28.21 -7.58
CA GLU A 277 -13.68 -28.54 -7.11
C GLU A 277 -13.58 -28.48 -5.58
N LEU A 278 -14.49 -27.76 -4.91
CA LEU A 278 -14.58 -27.70 -3.46
C LEU A 278 -15.50 -28.81 -2.96
N ALA A 279 -14.95 -30.02 -2.86
CA ALA A 279 -15.66 -31.20 -2.39
C ALA A 279 -15.87 -31.24 -0.87
N THR A 280 -15.17 -30.38 -0.11
CA THR A 280 -15.21 -30.36 1.35
C THR A 280 -15.49 -28.94 1.84
N MET A 281 -16.59 -28.78 2.60
CA MET A 281 -16.92 -27.50 3.24
C MET A 281 -16.25 -27.30 4.59
N PHE A 282 -15.95 -28.39 5.30
CA PHE A 282 -15.31 -28.35 6.60
C PHE A 282 -13.90 -28.92 6.53
N TRP A 283 -13.06 -28.50 7.45
CA TRP A 283 -11.66 -28.91 7.56
C TRP A 283 -11.47 -30.28 8.26
N ASP A 284 -12.57 -30.94 8.66
CA ASP A 284 -12.62 -32.23 9.36
C ASP A 284 -13.32 -33.33 8.55
#